data_AF-A0A1H8W1D5-F1
#
_entry.id   AF-A0A1H8W1D5-F1
#
_cell.length_a   1.000
_cell.length_b   1.000
_cell.length_c   1.000
_cell.angle_alpha   90.00
_cell.angle_beta   90.00
_cell.angle_gamma   90.00
#
_symmetry.space_group_name_H-M   'P 1'
#
loop_
_entity.id
_entity.type
_entity.pdbx_description
1 polymer ?
#
loop_
_entity_poly.entity_id
_entity_poly.type
_entity_poly.pdbx_seq_one_letter_code
_entity_poly.pdbx_strand_id
1 'polypeptide(L)'
;MRKPPSHDTGRPSRLLPVTLAPRTDELLSSWIGRHAEFYAVPPLAMLRHCLPEVSSLRAADLYLNEDQVFRVARMFSADTTTVRRTTFANMSQSSRRLIAKEPVQLCSCCHSANHEPGPVLRSQLLGWRITCPLCDGPLRHAGKHVRPSTFARYHRTALIGERLLDDEAERDVRTWTSPAEIARLLLMRRVARRNHSRSR
;
A
#
# COMPACT_ATOMS: atom_id res chain seq x y z
N MET A 1 -17.50 54.41 17.30
CA MET A 1 -16.98 53.03 17.47
C MET A 1 -17.68 52.13 16.46
N ARG A 2 -16.99 51.68 15.41
CA ARG A 2 -17.52 50.76 14.40
C ARG A 2 -16.98 49.36 14.69
N LYS A 3 -17.88 48.39 14.89
CA LYS A 3 -17.54 46.95 15.00
C LYS A 3 -17.06 46.47 13.62
N PRO A 4 -15.92 45.78 13.49
CA PRO A 4 -15.52 45.22 12.22
C PRO A 4 -16.38 43.99 11.87
N PRO A 5 -16.66 43.74 10.58
CA PRO A 5 -17.37 42.53 10.16
C PRO A 5 -16.46 41.32 10.34
N SER A 6 -16.98 40.27 10.97
CA SER A 6 -16.30 38.98 11.02
C SER A 6 -16.26 38.40 9.61
N HIS A 7 -15.08 38.38 9.00
CA HIS A 7 -14.80 37.47 7.91
C HIS A 7 -14.77 36.05 8.47
N ASP A 8 -15.94 35.41 8.51
CA ASP A 8 -16.03 33.96 8.56
C ASP A 8 -15.76 33.44 7.13
N THR A 9 -14.48 33.33 6.79
CA THR A 9 -14.01 32.52 5.65
C THR A 9 -13.68 31.11 6.11
N GLY A 10 -14.50 30.55 7.00
CA GLY A 10 -14.46 29.13 7.33
C GLY A 10 -15.04 28.30 6.18
N ARG A 11 -14.20 27.80 5.26
CA ARG A 11 -14.57 26.54 4.61
C ARG A 11 -14.74 25.54 5.76
N PRO A 12 -15.95 25.02 6.04
CA PRO A 12 -16.11 24.10 7.15
C PRO A 12 -15.15 22.94 6.92
N SER A 13 -14.30 22.68 7.92
CA SER A 13 -13.53 21.45 8.04
C SER A 13 -14.54 20.31 7.97
N ARG A 14 -14.80 19.75 6.79
CA ARG A 14 -15.71 18.62 6.69
C ARG A 14 -14.93 17.38 7.09
N LEU A 15 -14.78 17.19 8.40
CA LEU A 15 -14.48 15.88 8.95
C LEU A 15 -15.60 14.94 8.53
N LEU A 16 -15.27 13.66 8.33
CA LEU A 16 -16.30 12.65 8.17
C LEU A 16 -17.04 12.45 9.50
N PRO A 17 -18.39 12.35 9.50
CA PRO A 17 -19.17 12.09 10.71
C PRO A 17 -18.76 10.80 11.44
N VAL A 18 -18.42 9.77 10.67
CA VAL A 18 -17.94 8.45 11.10
C VAL A 18 -16.61 8.15 10.41
N THR A 19 -15.60 7.82 11.21
CA THR A 19 -14.28 7.41 10.74
C THR A 19 -13.95 6.02 11.24
N LEU A 20 -13.57 5.14 10.33
CA LEU A 20 -13.08 3.80 10.64
C LEU A 20 -11.58 3.89 10.90
N ALA A 21 -11.09 3.34 12.00
CA ALA A 21 -9.65 3.24 12.24
C ALA A 21 -8.97 2.42 11.13
N PRO A 22 -7.80 2.84 10.60
CA PRO A 22 -7.03 2.02 9.68
C PRO A 22 -6.52 0.77 10.40
N ARG A 23 -6.48 -0.36 9.69
CA ARG A 23 -5.88 -1.58 10.23
C ARG A 23 -4.36 -1.53 10.09
N THR A 24 -3.66 -2.29 10.93
CA THR A 24 -2.20 -2.42 10.82
C THR A 24 -1.81 -2.91 9.43
N ASP A 25 -0.84 -2.25 8.82
CA ASP A 25 -0.36 -2.51 7.46
C ASP A 25 -1.41 -2.28 6.36
N GLU A 26 -2.58 -1.70 6.64
CA GLU A 26 -3.61 -1.42 5.63
C GLU A 26 -3.15 -0.35 4.63
N LEU A 27 -3.43 -0.58 3.34
CA LEU A 27 -3.16 0.36 2.28
C LEU A 27 -4.20 1.50 2.27
N LEU A 28 -3.79 2.73 1.94
CA LEU A 28 -4.68 3.89 1.93
C LEU A 28 -5.90 3.65 1.04
N SER A 29 -5.72 3.13 -0.17
CA SER A 29 -6.82 2.79 -1.07
C SER A 29 -7.82 1.78 -0.48
N SER A 30 -7.34 0.80 0.30
CA SER A 30 -8.21 -0.12 1.06
C SER A 30 -8.97 0.62 2.15
N TRP A 31 -8.27 1.45 2.92
CA TRP A 31 -8.85 2.20 4.02
C TRP A 31 -9.93 3.19 3.53
N ILE A 32 -9.68 3.87 2.40
CA ILE A 32 -10.66 4.69 1.68
C ILE A 32 -11.82 3.82 1.17
N GLY A 33 -11.53 2.63 0.63
CA GLY A 33 -12.53 1.69 0.15
C GLY A 33 -13.56 1.32 1.23
N ARG A 34 -13.11 0.98 2.44
CA ARG A 34 -14.00 0.66 3.57
C ARG A 34 -14.88 1.83 3.98
N HIS A 35 -14.33 3.04 3.98
CA HIS A 35 -15.14 4.23 4.23
C HIS A 35 -16.16 4.48 3.11
N ALA A 36 -15.73 4.34 1.86
CA ALA A 36 -16.57 4.58 0.71
C ALA A 36 -17.76 3.60 0.68
N GLU A 37 -17.52 2.35 1.04
CA GLU A 37 -18.56 1.34 1.28
C GLU A 37 -19.52 1.77 2.39
N PHE A 38 -19.01 2.20 3.55
CA PHE A 38 -19.83 2.68 4.67
C PHE A 38 -20.74 3.87 4.28
N TYR A 39 -20.24 4.80 3.48
CA TYR A 39 -20.98 5.98 3.02
C TYR A 39 -21.74 5.75 1.70
N ALA A 40 -21.72 4.55 1.14
CA ALA A 40 -22.33 4.21 -0.15
C ALA A 40 -21.91 5.15 -1.31
N VAL A 41 -20.62 5.47 -1.39
CA VAL A 41 -20.02 6.31 -2.46
C VAL A 41 -18.88 5.58 -3.18
N PRO A 42 -18.54 5.96 -4.43
CA PRO A 42 -17.36 5.41 -5.09
C PRO A 42 -16.06 5.80 -4.36
N PRO A 43 -15.09 4.87 -4.15
CA PRO A 43 -13.86 5.15 -3.41
C PRO A 43 -13.05 6.35 -3.94
N LEU A 44 -12.93 6.49 -5.27
CA LEU A 44 -12.25 7.63 -5.86
C LEU A 44 -13.01 8.95 -5.64
N ALA A 45 -14.35 8.92 -5.63
CA ALA A 45 -15.16 10.10 -5.34
C ALA A 45 -14.98 10.53 -3.87
N MET A 46 -14.91 9.56 -2.96
CA MET A 46 -14.63 9.82 -1.56
C MET A 46 -13.26 10.48 -1.36
N LEU A 47 -12.20 9.93 -1.96
CA LEU A 47 -10.86 10.51 -1.88
C LEU A 47 -10.82 11.94 -2.46
N ARG A 48 -11.48 12.15 -3.61
CA ARG A 48 -11.56 13.46 -4.27
C ARG A 48 -12.29 14.52 -3.46
N HIS A 49 -13.04 14.14 -2.42
CA HIS A 49 -13.64 15.11 -1.50
C HIS A 49 -12.58 15.95 -0.78
N CYS A 50 -11.41 15.37 -0.47
CA CYS A 50 -10.30 16.07 0.15
C CYS A 50 -9.11 16.32 -0.80
N LEU A 51 -8.95 15.48 -1.83
CA LEU A 51 -7.89 15.55 -2.83
C LEU A 51 -8.45 15.60 -4.27
N PRO A 52 -9.06 16.72 -4.71
CA PRO A 52 -9.69 16.81 -6.02
C PRO A 52 -8.75 16.52 -7.20
N GLU A 53 -7.45 16.76 -7.03
CA GLU A 53 -6.40 16.57 -8.03
C GLU A 53 -5.99 15.11 -8.27
N VAL A 54 -6.39 14.17 -7.39
CA VAL A 54 -5.97 12.77 -7.51
C VAL A 54 -6.64 12.09 -8.70
N SER A 55 -5.83 11.47 -9.55
CA SER A 55 -6.29 10.76 -10.75
C SER A 55 -6.76 9.33 -10.47
N SER A 56 -6.23 8.68 -9.43
CA SER A 56 -6.58 7.31 -9.04
C SER A 56 -6.22 7.01 -7.59
N LEU A 57 -6.88 6.01 -6.99
CA LEU A 57 -6.51 5.52 -5.64
C LEU A 57 -5.06 5.04 -5.59
N ARG A 58 -4.59 4.35 -6.64
CA ARG A 58 -3.22 3.87 -6.74
C ARG A 58 -2.20 5.01 -6.75
N ALA A 59 -2.53 6.14 -7.38
CA ALA A 59 -1.66 7.31 -7.33
C ALA A 59 -1.51 7.83 -5.89
N ALA A 60 -2.59 7.86 -5.11
CA ALA A 60 -2.54 8.23 -3.70
C ALA A 60 -1.79 7.22 -2.82
N ASP A 61 -1.85 5.93 -3.15
CA ASP A 61 -1.03 4.93 -2.45
C ASP A 61 0.47 5.17 -2.65
N LEU A 62 0.88 5.65 -3.83
CA LEU A 62 2.29 5.79 -4.20
C LEU A 62 2.85 7.19 -3.98
N TYR A 63 2.02 8.21 -4.10
CA TYR A 63 2.42 9.60 -4.21
C TYR A 63 1.40 10.48 -3.46
N LEU A 64 1.73 10.82 -2.21
CA LEU A 64 1.15 11.95 -1.51
C LEU A 64 2.25 12.91 -1.11
N ASN A 65 2.02 14.19 -1.34
CA ASN A 65 2.84 15.24 -0.74
C ASN A 65 2.33 15.60 0.67
N GLU A 66 3.08 16.42 1.38
CA GLU A 66 2.81 16.85 2.76
C GLU A 66 1.42 17.47 2.95
N ASP A 67 1.02 18.37 2.05
CA ASP A 67 -0.28 19.04 2.09
C ASP A 67 -1.42 18.03 1.86
N GLN A 68 -1.23 17.10 0.93
CA GLN A 68 -2.21 16.03 0.67
C GLN A 68 -2.34 15.09 1.87
N VAL A 69 -1.23 14.72 2.52
CA VAL A 69 -1.24 13.95 3.77
C VAL A 69 -2.04 14.68 4.85
N PHE A 70 -1.81 15.99 5.03
CA PHE A 70 -2.55 16.79 5.99
C PHE A 70 -4.05 16.85 5.69
N ARG A 71 -4.44 17.02 4.42
CA ARG A 71 -5.85 17.04 4.00
C ARG A 71 -6.55 15.71 4.25
N VAL A 72 -5.90 14.58 3.96
CA VAL A 72 -6.42 13.25 4.26
C VAL A 72 -6.52 13.03 5.78
N ALA A 73 -5.46 13.34 6.52
CA ALA A 73 -5.42 13.21 7.98
C ALA A 73 -6.59 13.98 8.63
N ARG A 74 -6.80 15.23 8.20
CA ARG A 74 -7.93 16.04 8.65
C ARG A 74 -9.27 15.41 8.28
N MET A 75 -9.51 15.07 7.02
CA MET A 75 -10.79 14.50 6.55
C MET A 75 -11.21 13.24 7.33
N PHE A 76 -10.26 12.36 7.60
CA PHE A 76 -10.47 11.07 8.26
C PHE A 76 -10.21 11.09 9.77
N SER A 77 -10.05 12.28 10.37
CA SER A 77 -9.77 12.45 11.80
C SER A 77 -8.62 11.56 12.30
N ALA A 78 -7.55 11.47 11.51
CA ALA A 78 -6.34 10.71 11.79
C ALA A 78 -5.13 11.64 11.90
N ASP A 79 -4.03 11.15 12.47
CA ASP A 79 -2.77 11.87 12.44
C ASP A 79 -2.02 11.62 11.11
N THR A 80 -1.11 12.53 10.75
CA THR A 80 -0.34 12.44 9.51
C THR A 80 0.60 11.23 9.47
N THR A 81 1.07 10.74 10.61
CA THR A 81 1.96 9.57 10.67
C THR A 81 1.19 8.29 10.34
N THR A 82 -0.05 8.19 10.79
CA THR A 82 -0.99 7.11 10.44
C THR A 82 -1.26 7.11 8.94
N VAL A 83 -1.57 8.27 8.34
CA VAL A 83 -1.78 8.36 6.89
C VAL A 83 -0.55 7.90 6.11
N ARG A 84 0.65 8.37 6.47
CA ARG A 84 1.90 7.92 5.82
C ARG A 84 2.14 6.42 5.95
N ARG A 85 1.82 5.82 7.10
CA ARG A 85 1.93 4.36 7.31
C ARG A 85 0.97 3.58 6.43
N THR A 86 -0.08 4.20 5.87
CA THR A 86 -0.96 3.57 4.88
C THR A 86 -0.52 3.78 3.43
N THR A 87 0.56 4.52 3.16
CA THR A 87 1.03 4.82 1.78
C THR A 87 2.50 4.50 1.57
N PHE A 88 2.87 4.23 0.32
CA PHE A 88 4.25 4.07 -0.11
C PHE A 88 4.96 5.41 -0.40
N ALA A 89 4.36 6.55 -0.01
CA ALA A 89 4.89 7.89 -0.32
C ALA A 89 6.30 8.11 0.28
N ASN A 90 6.59 7.50 1.43
CA ASN A 90 7.89 7.58 2.09
C ASN A 90 8.97 6.68 1.46
N MET A 91 8.61 5.75 0.56
CA MET A 91 9.58 4.83 -0.02
C MET A 91 10.45 5.50 -1.09
N SER A 92 11.70 5.06 -1.20
CA SER A 92 12.62 5.47 -2.26
C SER A 92 12.05 5.15 -3.65
N GLN A 93 12.46 5.93 -4.66
CA GLN A 93 11.99 5.70 -6.04
C GLN A 93 12.41 4.32 -6.57
N SER A 94 13.59 3.82 -6.20
CA SER A 94 14.08 2.50 -6.61
C SER A 94 13.23 1.38 -6.00
N SER A 95 12.90 1.47 -4.71
CA SER A 95 12.03 0.50 -4.02
C SER A 95 10.59 0.52 -4.57
N ARG A 96 10.05 1.70 -4.94
CA ARG A 96 8.71 1.81 -5.54
C ARG A 96 8.53 0.98 -6.81
N ARG A 97 9.59 0.71 -7.57
CA ARG A 97 9.55 -0.13 -8.80
C ARG A 97 9.33 -1.61 -8.50
N LEU A 98 9.57 -2.03 -7.25
CA LEU A 98 9.37 -3.40 -6.77
C LEU A 98 7.98 -3.61 -6.14
N ILE A 99 7.13 -2.57 -6.13
CA ILE A 99 5.75 -2.66 -5.64
C ILE A 99 4.82 -3.14 -6.77
N ALA A 100 4.15 -4.26 -6.54
CA ALA A 100 3.19 -4.81 -7.48
C ALA A 100 1.95 -3.91 -7.63
N LYS A 101 1.27 -4.00 -8.77
CA LYS A 101 0.01 -3.27 -9.04
C LYS A 101 -1.17 -3.82 -8.26
N GLU A 102 -1.14 -5.11 -7.97
CA GLU A 102 -2.18 -5.88 -7.29
C GLU A 102 -1.52 -6.72 -6.20
N PRO A 103 -2.27 -7.16 -5.17
CA PRO A 103 -1.80 -8.13 -4.19
C PRO A 103 -1.19 -9.37 -4.86
N VAL A 104 0.11 -9.60 -4.66
CA VAL A 104 0.84 -10.75 -5.21
C VAL A 104 1.02 -11.86 -4.19
N GLN A 105 0.72 -11.59 -2.93
CA GLN A 105 0.92 -12.55 -1.85
C GLN A 105 -0.04 -12.33 -0.69
N LEU A 106 -0.31 -13.40 0.06
CA LEU A 106 -1.28 -13.45 1.16
C LEU A 106 -0.67 -14.23 2.34
N CYS A 107 -1.03 -13.84 3.55
CA CYS A 107 -0.72 -14.59 4.76
C CYS A 107 -1.91 -15.48 5.12
N SER A 108 -1.73 -16.81 5.16
CA SER A 108 -2.81 -17.73 5.52
C SER A 108 -3.29 -17.57 6.97
N CYS A 109 -2.47 -17.00 7.86
CA CYS A 109 -2.84 -16.75 9.25
C CYS A 109 -3.65 -15.46 9.40
N CYS A 110 -3.26 -14.38 8.69
CA CYS A 110 -3.87 -13.06 8.83
C CYS A 110 -5.01 -12.81 7.84
N HIS A 111 -5.06 -13.57 6.74
CA HIS A 111 -6.13 -13.52 5.75
C HIS A 111 -7.05 -14.74 5.97
N SER A 112 -7.94 -14.65 6.96
CA SER A 112 -8.98 -15.65 7.20
C SER A 112 -10.13 -15.46 6.21
N ALA A 113 -10.51 -16.53 5.51
CA ALA A 113 -11.52 -16.56 4.43
C ALA A 113 -12.95 -16.11 4.80
N ASN A 114 -13.21 -15.71 6.06
CA ASN A 114 -14.56 -15.47 6.56
C ASN A 114 -15.10 -14.05 6.28
N HIS A 115 -14.27 -13.12 5.80
CA HIS A 115 -14.71 -11.76 5.45
C HIS A 115 -14.01 -11.31 4.18
N GLU A 116 -14.63 -11.57 3.02
CA GLU A 116 -14.16 -11.09 1.74
C GLU A 116 -15.03 -9.91 1.24
N PRO A 117 -14.39 -8.85 0.71
CA PRO A 117 -12.94 -8.64 0.63
C PRO A 117 -12.38 -8.12 1.96
N GLY A 118 -11.41 -8.82 2.52
CA GLY A 118 -10.62 -8.29 3.63
C GLY A 118 -9.83 -7.04 3.21
N PRO A 119 -9.36 -6.22 4.16
CA PRO A 119 -8.53 -5.06 3.82
C PRO A 119 -7.27 -5.49 3.08
N VAL A 120 -6.89 -4.71 2.07
CA VAL A 120 -5.65 -4.92 1.33
C VAL A 120 -4.50 -4.35 2.15
N LEU A 121 -3.53 -5.21 2.46
CA LEU A 121 -2.35 -4.82 3.24
C LEU A 121 -1.21 -4.42 2.32
N ARG A 122 -0.40 -3.44 2.73
CA ARG A 122 0.79 -2.99 2.00
C ARG A 122 1.73 -4.13 1.69
N SER A 123 2.02 -4.99 2.67
CA SER A 123 2.91 -6.15 2.51
C SER A 123 2.48 -7.10 1.39
N GLN A 124 1.19 -7.17 1.05
CA GLN A 124 0.70 -7.99 -0.05
C GLN A 124 1.18 -7.49 -1.43
N LEU A 125 1.58 -6.22 -1.53
CA LEU A 125 2.06 -5.59 -2.76
C LEU A 125 3.60 -5.50 -2.82
N LEU A 126 4.31 -5.76 -1.73
CA LEU A 126 5.77 -5.64 -1.67
C LEU A 126 6.44 -6.90 -2.22
N GLY A 127 6.95 -6.84 -3.45
CA GLY A 127 7.50 -8.02 -4.15
C GLY A 127 8.73 -8.68 -3.50
N TRP A 128 9.34 -8.02 -2.51
CA TRP A 128 10.50 -8.53 -1.78
C TRP A 128 10.15 -9.16 -0.42
N ARG A 129 8.93 -8.95 0.09
CA ARG A 129 8.49 -9.56 1.34
C ARG A 129 8.19 -11.03 1.11
N ILE A 130 8.73 -11.90 1.96
CA ILE A 130 8.41 -13.34 2.02
C ILE A 130 7.84 -13.73 3.39
N THR A 131 7.95 -12.85 4.39
CA THR A 131 7.31 -12.98 5.70
C THR A 131 6.24 -11.93 5.95
N CYS A 132 5.21 -12.31 6.69
CA CYS A 132 4.10 -11.43 7.05
C CYS A 132 4.52 -10.51 8.20
N PRO A 133 4.38 -9.18 8.08
CA PRO A 133 4.79 -8.24 9.13
C PRO A 133 3.91 -8.30 10.39
N LEU A 134 2.78 -9.02 10.35
CA LEU A 134 1.85 -9.12 11.48
C LEU A 134 2.06 -10.37 12.34
N CYS A 135 2.51 -11.47 11.75
CA CYS A 135 2.61 -12.75 12.46
C CYS A 135 3.91 -13.53 12.16
N ASP A 136 4.84 -12.92 11.42
CA ASP A 136 6.10 -13.52 10.96
C ASP A 136 5.96 -14.81 10.13
N GLY A 137 4.72 -15.18 9.77
CA GLY A 137 4.41 -16.36 8.98
C GLY A 137 4.80 -16.19 7.52
N PRO A 138 5.01 -17.29 6.77
CA PRO A 138 5.37 -17.23 5.37
C PRO A 138 4.23 -16.66 4.51
N LEU A 139 4.56 -15.69 3.65
CA LEU A 139 3.66 -15.19 2.62
C LEU A 139 3.58 -16.18 1.45
N ARG A 140 2.36 -16.41 0.97
CA ARG A 140 2.08 -17.32 -0.15
C ARG A 140 1.65 -16.52 -1.36
N HIS A 141 2.10 -16.91 -2.54
CA HIS A 141 1.67 -16.24 -3.77
C HIS A 141 0.16 -16.33 -3.96
N ALA A 142 -0.47 -15.20 -4.28
CA ALA A 142 -1.91 -15.15 -4.58
C ALA A 142 -2.22 -16.06 -5.78
N GLY A 143 -3.18 -16.98 -5.64
CA GLY A 143 -3.72 -17.77 -6.74
C GLY A 143 -2.93 -19.00 -7.21
N LYS A 144 -1.98 -19.55 -6.42
CA LYS A 144 -1.30 -20.82 -6.78
C LYS A 144 -1.38 -21.89 -5.70
N HIS A 145 -1.63 -23.13 -6.13
CA HIS A 145 -1.39 -24.32 -5.32
C HIS A 145 0.04 -24.32 -4.79
N VAL A 146 0.17 -24.71 -3.51
CA VAL A 146 1.44 -24.80 -2.78
C VAL A 146 2.31 -25.84 -3.47
N ARG A 147 3.14 -25.40 -4.42
CA ARG A 147 4.27 -26.20 -4.89
C ARG A 147 5.45 -25.95 -3.98
N PRO A 148 6.16 -26.99 -3.54
CA PRO A 148 7.43 -26.81 -2.84
C PRO A 148 8.34 -25.90 -3.67
N SER A 149 8.84 -24.83 -3.07
CA SER A 149 9.76 -23.93 -3.74
C SER A 149 11.06 -24.70 -4.05
N THR A 150 11.48 -24.72 -5.30
CA THR A 150 12.80 -25.24 -5.71
C THR A 150 13.95 -24.49 -5.04
N PHE A 151 13.66 -23.33 -4.44
CA PHE A 151 14.61 -22.47 -3.74
C PHE A 151 14.50 -22.58 -2.21
N ALA A 152 13.80 -23.58 -1.66
CA ALA A 152 13.61 -23.74 -0.21
C ALA A 152 14.94 -23.72 0.58
N ARG A 153 16.03 -24.29 0.01
CA ARG A 153 17.37 -24.27 0.60
C ARG A 153 17.96 -22.86 0.81
N TYR A 154 17.48 -21.88 0.05
CA TYR A 154 17.92 -20.48 0.15
C TYR A 154 17.05 -19.63 1.07
N HIS A 155 16.10 -20.23 1.81
CA HIS A 155 15.16 -19.48 2.66
C HIS A 155 15.88 -18.54 3.63
N ARG A 156 16.94 -18.99 4.31
CA ARG A 156 17.72 -18.14 5.22
C ARG A 156 18.33 -16.94 4.53
N THR A 157 18.88 -17.13 3.33
CA THR A 157 19.45 -16.04 2.51
C THR A 157 18.35 -15.11 1.98
N ALA A 158 17.18 -15.65 1.64
CA ALA A 158 16.04 -14.85 1.22
C ALA A 158 15.54 -13.94 2.35
N LEU A 159 15.55 -14.39 3.62
CA LEU A 159 15.26 -13.54 4.77
C LEU A 159 16.26 -12.38 4.94
N ILE A 160 17.54 -12.60 4.63
CA ILE A 160 18.55 -11.53 4.61
C ILE A 160 18.21 -10.52 3.51
N GLY A 161 17.88 -11.01 2.31
CA GLY A 161 17.47 -10.16 1.19
C GLY A 161 16.20 -9.35 1.47
N GLU A 162 15.21 -9.96 2.12
CA GLU A 162 14.01 -9.25 2.58
C GLU A 162 14.37 -8.10 3.50
N ARG A 163 15.19 -8.33 4.53
CA ARG A 163 15.61 -7.30 5.48
C ARG A 163 16.37 -6.16 4.81
N LEU A 164 17.30 -6.47 3.92
CA LEU A 164 18.05 -5.45 3.18
C LEU A 164 17.14 -4.53 2.36
N LEU A 165 16.15 -5.11 1.67
CA LEU A 165 15.20 -4.34 0.87
C LEU A 165 14.21 -3.56 1.75
N ASP A 166 13.79 -4.14 2.88
CA ASP A 166 12.91 -3.46 3.83
C ASP A 166 13.59 -2.29 4.54
N ASP A 167 14.85 -2.45 4.95
CA ASP A 167 15.63 -1.39 5.59
C ASP A 167 15.91 -0.22 4.64
N GLU A 168 16.18 -0.49 3.36
CA GLU A 168 16.26 0.58 2.34
C GLU A 168 14.89 1.25 2.16
N ALA A 169 13.82 0.46 2.02
CA ALA A 169 12.50 0.98 1.65
C ALA A 169 11.81 1.77 2.77
N GLU A 170 11.89 1.32 4.02
CA GLU A 170 11.13 1.88 5.15
C GLU A 170 11.97 2.74 6.10
N ARG A 171 13.30 2.54 6.13
CA ARG A 171 14.20 3.19 7.11
C ARG A 171 15.26 4.09 6.47
N ASP A 172 15.28 4.20 5.14
CA ASP A 172 16.32 4.91 4.35
C ASP A 172 17.75 4.51 4.78
N VAL A 173 17.94 3.24 5.19
CA VAL A 173 19.25 2.76 5.62
C VAL A 173 20.14 2.65 4.39
N ARG A 174 21.14 3.53 4.32
CA ARG A 174 22.07 3.58 3.18
C ARG A 174 23.17 2.55 3.34
N THR A 175 23.23 1.62 2.40
CA THR A 175 24.39 0.76 2.15
C THR A 175 25.30 1.37 1.06
N TRP A 176 26.45 0.74 0.78
CA TRP A 176 27.39 1.20 -0.26
C TRP A 176 26.79 1.19 -1.68
N THR A 177 25.67 0.51 -1.87
CA THR A 177 24.88 0.40 -3.11
C THR A 177 23.41 0.16 -2.73
N SER A 178 22.45 0.41 -3.62
CA SER A 178 21.02 0.17 -3.35
C SER A 178 20.65 -1.31 -3.56
N PRO A 179 20.22 -2.04 -2.51
CA PRO A 179 19.60 -3.35 -2.65
C PRO A 179 18.49 -3.39 -3.70
N ALA A 180 17.64 -2.36 -3.78
CA ALA A 180 16.54 -2.32 -4.74
C ALA A 180 17.03 -2.26 -6.20
N GLU A 181 18.09 -1.48 -6.48
CA GLU A 181 18.70 -1.45 -7.82
C GLU A 181 19.40 -2.77 -8.16
N ILE A 182 20.13 -3.38 -7.21
CA ILE A 182 20.72 -4.72 -7.43
C ILE A 182 19.64 -5.74 -7.73
N ALA A 183 18.60 -5.80 -6.89
CA ALA A 183 17.49 -6.73 -7.08
C ALA A 183 16.88 -6.55 -8.47
N ARG A 184 16.64 -5.30 -8.89
CA ARG A 184 16.11 -4.97 -10.23
C ARG A 184 16.98 -5.50 -11.36
N LEU A 185 18.30 -5.42 -11.25
CA LEU A 185 19.24 -5.95 -12.26
C LEU A 185 19.21 -7.49 -12.33
N LEU A 186 18.92 -8.14 -11.21
CA LEU A 186 18.82 -9.60 -11.12
C LEU A 186 17.43 -10.16 -11.52
N LEU A 187 16.40 -9.30 -11.62
CA LEU A 187 15.08 -9.74 -12.03
C LEU A 187 15.09 -10.20 -13.49
N MET A 188 14.96 -11.52 -13.70
CA MET A 188 14.73 -12.07 -15.02
C MET A 188 13.37 -11.63 -15.56
N ARG A 189 13.35 -11.14 -16.81
CA ARG A 189 12.11 -10.86 -17.53
C ARG A 189 11.30 -12.14 -17.61
N ARG A 190 10.08 -12.16 -17.07
CA ARG A 190 9.15 -13.26 -17.32
C ARG A 190 8.87 -13.27 -18.82
N VAL A 191 9.30 -14.33 -19.51
CA VAL A 191 8.84 -14.60 -20.87
C VAL A 191 7.34 -14.80 -20.78
N ALA A 192 6.56 -13.88 -21.39
CA ALA A 192 5.13 -14.07 -21.52
C ALA A 192 4.90 -15.41 -22.23
N ARG A 193 4.18 -16.33 -21.59
CA ARG A 193 3.71 -17.54 -22.27
C ARG A 193 2.87 -17.08 -23.45
N ARG A 194 3.33 -17.32 -24.67
CA ARG A 194 2.49 -17.22 -25.88
C ARG A 194 1.30 -18.14 -25.65
N ASN A 195 0.11 -17.56 -25.45
CA ASN A 195 -1.14 -18.28 -25.58
C ASN A 195 -1.16 -18.85 -27.00
N HIS A 196 -0.86 -20.14 -27.13
CA HIS A 196 -1.14 -20.85 -28.37
C HIS A 196 -2.65 -21.04 -28.40
N SER A 197 -3.36 -20.04 -28.95
CA SER A 197 -4.70 -20.25 -29.47
C SER A 197 -4.59 -21.31 -30.55
N ARG A 198 -4.93 -22.56 -30.20
CA ARG A 198 -5.24 -23.60 -31.17
C ARG A 198 -6.47 -23.13 -31.95
N SER A 199 -6.25 -22.61 -33.16
CA SER A 199 -7.31 -22.55 -34.17
C SER A 199 -7.57 -23.97 -34.65
N ARG A 200 -8.85 -24.36 -34.59
CA ARG A 200 -9.40 -25.52 -35.28
C ARG A 200 -9.39 -25.28 -36.78
#